data_AF-A0A1G4BHN2-F1
#
_entry.id   AF-A0A1G4BHN2-F1
#
_cell.length_a   1.000
_cell.length_b   1.000
_cell.length_c   1.000
_cell.angle_alpha   90.00
_cell.angle_beta   90.00
_cell.angle_gamma   90.00
#
_symmetry.space_group_name_H-M   'P 1'
#
loop_
_entity.id
_entity.type
_entity.pdbx_description
1 polymer ?
#
loop_
_entity_poly.entity_id
_entity_poly.type
_entity_poly.pdbx_seq_one_letter_code
_entity_poly.pdbx_strand_id
1 'polypeptide(L)'
;MATFGGLDLPDNLRWDLDRRWEQILAQSQQQGQREEAEAAAVTLLMEPGLSSLQRAGLHTLLASSPKDYVEHVSEAVRLYNMVINSIQLSLPQRAELQARIDSTEILLAKARQDKIIVDRAV
;
A
#
# COMPACT_ATOMS: atom_id res chain seq x y z
N MET A 1 -4.31 14.76 -28.23
CA MET A 1 -3.60 13.90 -27.25
C MET A 1 -4.49 13.79 -26.03
N ALA A 2 -4.96 12.58 -25.70
CA ALA A 2 -5.94 12.37 -24.64
C ALA A 2 -5.25 12.36 -23.27
N THR A 3 -5.61 13.32 -22.40
CA THR A 3 -5.25 13.36 -20.99
C THR A 3 -6.20 12.49 -20.19
N PHE A 4 -5.72 11.35 -19.70
CA PHE A 4 -6.44 10.51 -18.76
C PHE A 4 -6.13 10.95 -17.32
N GLY A 5 -7.07 11.68 -16.70
CA GLY A 5 -7.51 11.45 -15.31
C GLY A 5 -6.51 11.57 -14.15
N GLY A 6 -5.40 12.27 -14.27
CA GLY A 6 -4.59 12.70 -13.12
C GLY A 6 -4.85 14.17 -12.86
N LEU A 7 -5.40 14.54 -11.70
CA LEU A 7 -5.32 15.92 -11.23
C LEU A 7 -3.84 16.30 -11.23
N ASP A 8 -3.47 17.27 -12.08
CA ASP A 8 -2.12 17.83 -12.13
C ASP A 8 -1.93 18.64 -10.85
N LEU A 9 -1.46 17.95 -9.80
CA LEU A 9 -1.26 18.56 -8.50
C LEU A 9 -0.04 19.49 -8.57
N PRO A 10 -0.11 20.66 -7.93
CA PRO A 10 1.05 21.55 -7.88
C PRO A 10 2.21 20.84 -7.15
N ASP A 11 3.45 21.09 -7.61
CA ASP A 11 4.66 20.37 -7.18
C ASP A 11 4.85 20.36 -5.65
N ASN A 12 4.41 21.42 -4.97
CA ASN A 12 4.45 21.54 -3.51
C ASN A 12 3.57 20.51 -2.79
N LEU A 13 2.44 20.13 -3.38
CA LEU A 13 1.52 19.14 -2.82
C LEU A 13 2.06 17.72 -3.03
N ARG A 14 2.70 17.46 -4.17
CA ARG A 14 3.32 16.16 -4.46
C ARG A 14 4.48 15.87 -3.50
N TRP A 15 5.34 16.86 -3.25
CA TRP A 15 6.42 16.74 -2.27
C TRP A 15 5.91 16.51 -0.85
N ASP A 16 4.79 17.12 -0.47
CA ASP A 16 4.20 16.90 0.85
C ASP A 16 3.67 15.46 1.00
N LEU A 17 2.99 14.94 -0.03
CA LEU A 17 2.50 13.55 -0.05
C LEU A 17 3.66 12.54 0.03
N ASP A 18 4.73 12.76 -0.75
CA ASP A 18 5.92 11.90 -0.74
C ASP A 18 6.58 11.88 0.65
N ARG A 19 6.77 13.05 1.26
CA ARG A 19 7.32 13.20 2.60
C ARG A 19 6.47 12.51 3.67
N ARG A 20 5.14 12.69 3.62
CA ARG A 20 4.22 12.07 4.60
C ARG A 20 4.17 10.56 4.44
N TRP A 21 4.21 10.06 3.22
CA TRP A 21 4.35 8.64 2.93
C TRP A 21 5.63 8.04 3.54
N GLU A 22 6.78 8.68 3.33
CA GLU A 22 8.06 8.24 3.91
C GLU A 22 8.04 8.26 5.44
N GLN A 23 7.44 9.29 6.03
CA GLN A 23 7.28 9.39 7.48
C GLN A 23 6.45 8.22 8.05
N ILE A 24 5.33 7.89 7.41
CA ILE A 24 4.47 6.76 7.81
C ILE A 24 5.25 5.43 7.75
N LEU A 25 6.00 5.22 6.67
CA LEU A 25 6.84 4.03 6.54
C LEU A 25 7.90 3.96 7.65
N ALA A 26 8.58 5.07 7.94
CA ALA A 26 9.57 5.13 9.00
C ALA A 26 8.94 4.84 10.38
N GLN A 27 7.77 5.41 10.67
CA GLN A 27 7.02 5.18 11.92
C GLN A 27 6.59 3.72 12.07
N SER A 28 6.15 3.07 10.97
CA SER A 28 5.74 1.66 11.01
C SER A 28 6.86 0.70 11.40
N GLN A 29 8.12 1.10 11.25
CA GLN A 29 9.29 0.32 11.62
C GLN A 29 9.74 0.57 13.07
N GLN A 30 9.22 1.60 13.73
CA GLN A 30 9.53 1.93 15.12
C GLN A 30 8.62 1.16 16.07
N GLN A 31 9.22 0.56 17.10
CA GLN A 31 8.46 -0.15 18.14
C GLN A 31 7.50 0.82 18.84
N GLY A 32 6.22 0.44 18.92
CA GLY A 32 5.19 1.22 19.62
C GLY A 32 4.51 2.32 18.80
N GLN A 33 4.95 2.62 17.58
CA GLN A 33 4.33 3.66 16.71
C GLN A 33 3.48 3.07 15.58
N ARG A 34 3.19 1.77 15.65
CA ARG A 34 2.45 1.08 14.60
C ARG A 34 1.02 1.59 14.45
N GLU A 35 0.31 1.77 15.56
CA GLU A 35 -1.08 2.27 15.54
C GLU A 35 -1.17 3.69 14.96
N GLU A 36 -0.21 4.55 15.30
CA GLU A 36 -0.11 5.91 14.76
C GLU A 36 0.16 5.89 13.25
N ALA A 37 1.07 5.02 12.80
CA ALA A 37 1.36 4.83 11.37
C ALA A 37 0.14 4.31 10.60
N GLU A 38 -0.62 3.38 11.18
CA GLU A 38 -1.85 2.85 10.58
C GLU A 38 -2.94 3.95 10.50
N ALA A 39 -3.14 4.73 11.55
CA ALA A 39 -4.10 5.85 11.54
C ALA A 39 -3.73 6.93 10.51
N ALA A 40 -2.44 7.26 10.42
CA ALA A 40 -1.92 8.18 9.41
C ALA A 40 -2.07 7.61 7.99
N ALA A 41 -1.90 6.30 7.83
CA ALA A 41 -2.05 5.63 6.53
C ALA A 41 -3.49 5.65 6.02
N VAL A 42 -4.47 5.39 6.88
CA VAL A 42 -5.90 5.52 6.54
C VAL A 42 -6.22 6.94 6.09
N THR A 43 -5.71 7.93 6.81
CA THR A 43 -5.93 9.35 6.48
C THR A 43 -5.32 9.69 5.11
N LEU A 44 -4.07 9.29 4.88
CA LEU A 44 -3.36 9.61 3.64
C LEU A 44 -4.01 8.92 2.42
N LEU A 45 -4.56 7.71 2.57
CA LEU A 45 -5.25 7.00 1.47
C LEU A 45 -6.46 7.76 0.90
N MET A 46 -7.10 8.59 1.73
CA MET A 46 -8.25 9.42 1.32
C MET A 46 -7.83 10.62 0.47
N GLU A 47 -6.54 10.96 0.46
CA GLU A 47 -6.05 12.10 -0.29
C GLU A 47 -5.89 11.77 -1.79
N PRO A 48 -6.32 12.68 -2.68
CA PRO A 48 -6.01 12.57 -4.10
C PRO A 48 -4.51 12.79 -4.31
N GLY A 49 -3.96 12.24 -5.40
CA GLY A 49 -2.56 12.50 -5.79
C GLY A 49 -1.54 11.44 -5.43
N LEU A 50 -1.87 10.53 -4.52
CA LEU A 50 -1.01 9.38 -4.26
C LEU A 50 -0.85 8.53 -5.51
N SER A 51 0.40 8.20 -5.84
CA SER A 51 0.71 7.23 -6.87
C SER A 51 0.18 5.83 -6.50
N SER A 52 -0.06 4.99 -7.50
CA SER A 52 -0.47 3.59 -7.28
C SER A 52 0.53 2.83 -6.40
N LEU A 53 1.82 3.15 -6.49
CA LEU A 53 2.86 2.54 -5.65
C LEU A 53 2.74 2.95 -4.18
N GLN A 54 2.51 4.24 -3.91
CA GLN A 54 2.29 4.73 -2.55
C GLN A 54 1.01 4.15 -1.94
N ARG A 55 -0.08 4.13 -2.72
CA ARG A 55 -1.33 3.47 -2.29
C ARG A 55 -1.08 2.00 -1.96
N ALA A 56 -0.36 1.27 -2.82
CA ALA A 56 -0.04 -0.13 -2.58
C ALA A 56 0.68 -0.32 -1.25
N GLY A 57 1.70 0.50 -0.97
CA GLY A 57 2.45 0.43 0.28
C GLY A 57 1.62 0.79 1.51
N LEU A 58 0.73 1.79 1.44
CA LEU A 58 -0.19 2.13 2.53
C LEU A 58 -1.15 0.96 2.82
N HIS A 59 -1.67 0.33 1.78
CA HIS A 59 -2.48 -0.88 1.90
C HIS A 59 -1.68 -2.07 2.48
N THR A 60 -0.39 -2.21 2.14
CA THR A 60 0.49 -3.21 2.77
C THR A 60 0.70 -2.93 4.26
N LEU A 61 0.78 -1.67 4.69
CA LEU A 61 0.89 -1.34 6.11
C LEU A 61 -0.40 -1.73 6.87
N LEU A 62 -1.55 -1.41 6.29
CA LEU A 62 -2.87 -1.69 6.88
C LEU A 62 -3.27 -3.16 6.84
N ALA A 63 -2.54 -3.99 6.11
CA ALA A 63 -2.71 -5.44 6.08
C ALA A 63 -2.59 -6.17 7.43
N SER A 64 -2.03 -5.50 8.44
CA SER A 64 -1.91 -6.04 9.79
C SER A 64 -2.86 -5.41 10.79
N SER A 65 -3.66 -4.43 10.37
CA SER A 65 -4.74 -3.87 11.18
C SER A 65 -5.78 -4.95 11.44
N PRO A 66 -6.44 -5.00 12.60
CA PRO A 66 -7.50 -5.99 12.86
C PRO A 66 -8.76 -5.80 11.99
N LYS A 67 -8.92 -4.64 11.35
CA LYS A 67 -10.08 -4.31 10.51
C LYS A 67 -9.73 -4.39 9.03
N ASP A 68 -10.57 -5.09 8.26
CA ASP A 68 -10.51 -5.15 6.79
C ASP A 68 -9.15 -5.56 6.21
N TYR A 69 -8.33 -6.26 6.99
CA TYR A 69 -6.96 -6.62 6.64
C TYR A 69 -6.86 -7.43 5.35
N VAL A 70 -7.82 -8.33 5.09
CA VAL A 70 -7.88 -9.09 3.84
C VAL A 70 -8.10 -8.15 2.64
N GLU A 71 -8.95 -7.13 2.80
CA GLU A 71 -9.24 -6.16 1.74
C GLU A 71 -8.01 -5.28 1.48
N HIS A 72 -7.37 -4.79 2.53
CA HIS A 72 -6.14 -4.01 2.41
C HIS A 72 -5.02 -4.80 1.71
N VAL A 73 -4.76 -6.06 2.11
CA VAL A 73 -3.73 -6.86 1.43
C VAL A 73 -4.11 -7.12 -0.03
N SER A 74 -5.37 -7.46 -0.30
CA SER A 74 -5.84 -7.74 -1.66
C SER A 74 -5.65 -6.53 -2.58
N GLU A 75 -5.94 -5.33 -2.07
CA GLU A 75 -5.78 -4.10 -2.81
C GLU A 75 -4.29 -3.74 -3.04
N ALA A 76 -3.42 -4.01 -2.06
CA ALA A 76 -1.97 -3.87 -2.23
C ALA A 76 -1.44 -4.76 -3.38
N VAL A 77 -1.84 -6.04 -3.41
CA VAL A 77 -1.45 -6.97 -4.50
C VAL A 77 -1.93 -6.44 -5.85
N ARG A 78 -3.18 -5.99 -5.93
CA ARG A 78 -3.77 -5.44 -7.17
C ARG A 78 -2.98 -4.23 -7.66
N LEU A 79 -2.65 -3.31 -6.78
CA LEU A 79 -1.92 -2.08 -7.11
C LEU A 79 -0.46 -2.34 -7.51
N TYR A 80 0.27 -3.20 -6.79
CA TYR A 80 1.64 -3.56 -7.20
C TYR A 80 1.67 -4.24 -8.57
N ASN A 81 0.73 -5.15 -8.83
CA ASN A 81 0.58 -5.78 -10.16
C ASN A 81 0.21 -4.75 -11.24
N MET A 82 -0.58 -3.73 -10.92
CA MET A 82 -0.81 -2.63 -11.85
C MET A 82 0.48 -1.86 -12.14
N VAL A 83 1.26 -1.51 -11.10
CA VAL A 83 2.51 -0.75 -11.25
C VAL A 83 3.53 -1.53 -12.09
N ILE A 84 3.79 -2.80 -11.77
CA ILE A 84 4.83 -3.59 -12.47
C ILE A 84 4.54 -3.78 -13.97
N ASN A 85 3.26 -3.66 -14.37
CA ASN A 85 2.80 -3.81 -15.75
C ASN A 85 2.54 -2.48 -16.47
N SER A 86 2.50 -1.34 -15.75
CA SER A 86 2.13 -0.04 -16.33
C SER A 86 3.31 0.89 -16.58
N ILE A 87 4.43 0.70 -15.86
CA ILE A 87 5.62 1.55 -15.99
C ILE A 87 6.82 0.75 -16.46
N GLN A 88 7.67 1.40 -17.25
CA GLN A 88 8.93 0.81 -17.71
C GLN A 88 9.95 0.88 -16.57
N LEU A 89 10.16 -0.27 -15.93
CA LEU A 89 11.10 -0.43 -14.83
C LEU A 89 12.43 -1.00 -15.35
N SER A 90 13.53 -0.56 -14.75
CA SER A 90 14.80 -1.27 -14.91
C SER A 90 14.73 -2.67 -14.29
N LEU A 91 15.59 -3.60 -14.73
CA LEU A 91 15.61 -4.96 -14.18
C LEU A 91 15.73 -5.00 -12.65
N PRO A 92 16.61 -4.19 -11.99
CA PRO A 92 16.68 -4.15 -10.53
C PRO A 92 15.38 -3.68 -9.87
N GLN A 93 14.76 -2.60 -10.39
CA GLN A 93 13.50 -2.09 -9.85
C GLN A 93 12.35 -3.07 -10.01
N ARG A 94 12.32 -3.79 -11.15
CA ARG A 94 11.33 -4.83 -11.40
C ARG A 94 11.49 -6.00 -10.42
N ALA A 95 12.72 -6.42 -10.15
CA ALA A 95 12.99 -7.47 -9.18
C ALA A 95 12.60 -7.07 -7.75
N GLU A 96 12.89 -5.83 -7.35
CA GLU A 96 12.45 -5.30 -6.05
C GLU A 96 10.92 -5.28 -5.94
N LEU A 97 10.24 -4.77 -6.97
CA LEU A 97 8.78 -4.71 -6.98
C LEU A 97 8.16 -6.11 -6.99
N GLN A 98 8.75 -7.06 -7.72
CA GLN A 98 8.30 -8.46 -7.70
C GLN A 98 8.44 -9.07 -6.30
N ALA A 99 9.56 -8.83 -5.60
CA ALA A 99 9.74 -9.31 -4.24
C ALA A 99 8.68 -8.74 -3.27
N ARG A 100 8.26 -7.49 -3.47
CA ARG A 100 7.14 -6.89 -2.72
C ARG A 100 5.81 -7.55 -3.04
N ILE A 101 5.54 -7.87 -4.31
CA ILE A 101 4.34 -8.62 -4.73
C ILE A 101 4.32 -9.98 -4.04
N ASP A 102 5.39 -10.76 -4.16
CA ASP A 102 5.49 -12.11 -3.60
C ASP A 102 5.25 -12.10 -2.07
N SER A 103 5.88 -11.15 -1.35
CA SER A 103 5.69 -10.98 0.09
C SER A 103 4.23 -10.62 0.45
N THR A 104 3.60 -9.74 -0.34
CA THR A 104 2.22 -9.32 -0.13
C THR A 104 1.22 -10.44 -0.44
N GLU A 105 1.50 -11.29 -1.44
CA GLU A 105 0.69 -12.47 -1.74
C GLU A 105 0.75 -13.54 -0.64
N ILE A 106 1.93 -13.75 -0.05
CA ILE A 106 2.08 -14.59 1.14
C ILE A 106 1.23 -14.04 2.29
N LEU A 107 1.25 -12.73 2.50
CA LEU A 107 0.44 -12.07 3.51
C LEU A 107 -1.06 -12.24 3.22
N LEU A 108 -1.48 -12.21 1.95
CA LEU A 108 -2.88 -12.39 1.55
C LEU A 108 -3.35 -13.81 1.83
N ALA A 109 -2.52 -14.80 1.53
CA ALA A 109 -2.82 -16.20 1.79
C ALA A 109 -3.03 -16.43 3.29
N LYS A 110 -2.13 -15.89 4.13
CA LYS A 110 -2.27 -15.92 5.60
C LYS A 110 -3.56 -15.23 6.05
N ALA A 111 -3.79 -14.01 5.56
CA ALA A 111 -4.94 -13.22 5.95
C ALA A 111 -6.27 -13.93 5.66
N ARG A 112 -6.38 -14.56 4.50
CA ARG A 112 -7.54 -15.38 4.10
C ARG A 112 -7.71 -16.61 4.98
N GLN A 113 -6.61 -17.29 5.31
CA GLN A 113 -6.64 -18.45 6.19
C GLN A 113 -7.13 -18.07 7.59
N ASP A 114 -6.62 -16.98 8.16
CA ASP A 114 -7.02 -16.48 9.48
C ASP A 114 -8.51 -16.12 9.49
N LYS A 115 -9.01 -15.46 8.42
CA LYS A 115 -10.43 -15.13 8.30
C LYS A 115 -11.31 -16.38 8.29
N ILE A 116 -10.92 -17.42 7.57
CA ILE A 116 -11.65 -18.71 7.55
C ILE A 116 -11.69 -19.36 8.94
N ILE A 117 -10.61 -19.28 9.71
CA ILE A 117 -10.55 -19.84 11.07
C ILE A 117 -11.50 -19.07 11.99
N VAL A 118 -11.47 -17.73 11.94
CA VAL A 118 -12.35 -16.88 12.75
C VAL A 118 -13.82 -17.10 12.37
N ASP A 119 -14.16 -17.06 11.08
CA ASP A 119 -15.53 -17.25 10.59
C ASP A 119 -16.11 -18.63 10.94
N ARG A 120 -15.27 -19.65 11.17
CA ARG A 120 -15.69 -21.00 11.60
C ARG A 120 -15.79 -21.16 13.11
N ALA A 121 -15.19 -20.26 13.88
CA ALA A 121 -15.20 -20.30 15.34
C ALA A 121 -16.36 -19.50 15.96
N VAL A 122 -17.06 -18.70 15.15
CA VAL A 122 -18.29 -17.96 15.49
C VAL A 122 -19.51 -18.79 15.13
#